data_AF-A0A2N2X0R0-F1
#
_entry.id   AF-A0A2N2X0R0-F1
#
_cell.length_a   1.000
_cell.length_b   1.000
_cell.length_c   1.000
_cell.angle_alpha   90.00
_cell.angle_beta   90.00
_cell.angle_gamma   90.00
#
_symmetry.space_group_name_H-M   'P 1'
#
loop_
_entity.id
_entity.type
_entity.pdbx_description
1 polymer ?
#
loop_
_entity_poly.entity_id
_entity_poly.type
_entity_poly.pdbx_seq_one_letter_code
_entity_poly.pdbx_strand_id
1 'polypeptide(L)'
;MAKIRDLKNEVNYLIYEVISDCNTFIALHPEKREQAMSLVEEAVALRNRMIQKLNHPEEVKPAYFKDLKSTLIKEVDVLFEKLRKMIK
;
A
#
# COMPACT_ATOMS: atom_id res chain seq x y z
N MET A 1 -6.20 5.70 21.68
CA MET A 1 -5.05 5.85 20.75
C MET A 1 -4.47 4.54 20.20
N ALA A 2 -4.77 3.36 20.78
CA ALA A 2 -4.34 2.07 20.24
C ALA A 2 -4.80 1.84 18.77
N LYS A 3 -6.08 2.08 18.47
CA LYS A 3 -6.66 1.85 17.13
C LYS A 3 -5.98 2.60 15.97
N ILE A 4 -5.45 3.81 16.21
CA ILE A 4 -4.74 4.58 15.16
C ILE A 4 -3.34 3.99 14.93
N ARG A 5 -2.66 3.58 16.01
CA ARG A 5 -1.36 2.90 15.92
C ARG A 5 -1.51 1.58 15.16
N ASP A 6 -2.54 0.80 15.47
CA ASP A 6 -2.83 -0.46 14.81
C ASP A 6 -3.08 -0.25 13.31
N LEU A 7 -3.86 0.77 12.94
CA LEU A 7 -4.11 1.09 11.54
C LEU A 7 -2.85 1.57 10.80
N LYS A 8 -1.95 2.31 11.44
CA LYS A 8 -0.65 2.67 10.85
C LYS A 8 0.24 1.44 10.65
N ASN A 9 0.22 0.50 11.60
CA ASN A 9 0.93 -0.77 11.46
C ASN A 9 0.35 -1.58 10.31
N GLU A 10 -0.97 -1.63 10.15
CA GLU A 10 -1.64 -2.29 9.04
C GLU A 10 -1.27 -1.66 7.69
N VAL A 11 -1.20 -0.33 7.59
CA VAL A 11 -0.66 0.37 6.40
C VAL A 11 0.77 -0.07 6.10
N ASN A 12 1.66 -0.04 7.09
CA ASN A 12 3.07 -0.43 6.87
C ASN A 12 3.19 -1.90 6.47
N TYR A 13 2.40 -2.78 7.09
CA TYR A 13 2.39 -4.21 6.80
C TYR A 13 1.95 -4.48 5.36
N LEU A 14 0.78 -3.98 4.94
CA LEU A 14 0.28 -4.23 3.59
C LEU A 14 1.19 -3.66 2.50
N ILE A 15 1.77 -2.48 2.72
CA ILE A 15 2.71 -1.89 1.76
C ILE A 15 4.02 -2.70 1.71
N TYR A 16 4.50 -3.19 2.85
CA TYR A 16 5.66 -4.07 2.89
C TYR A 16 5.44 -5.34 2.07
N GLU A 17 4.28 -5.99 2.20
CA GLU A 17 3.94 -7.18 1.41
C GLU A 17 3.96 -6.88 -0.10
N VAL A 18 3.34 -5.77 -0.54
CA VAL A 18 3.37 -5.35 -1.96
C VAL A 18 4.80 -5.16 -2.46
N ILE A 19 5.66 -4.47 -1.69
CA ILE A 19 7.05 -4.22 -2.08
C ILE A 19 7.85 -5.52 -2.10
N SER A 20 7.62 -6.42 -1.14
CA SER A 20 8.25 -7.75 -1.08
C SER A 20 7.92 -8.58 -2.32
N ASP A 21 6.67 -8.59 -2.74
CA ASP A 21 6.23 -9.29 -3.95
C ASP A 21 6.80 -8.64 -5.22
N CYS A 22 6.89 -7.31 -5.28
CA CYS A 22 7.57 -6.63 -6.39
C CYS A 22 9.05 -7.01 -6.47
N ASN A 23 9.76 -7.08 -5.33
CA ASN A 23 11.16 -7.51 -5.29
C ASN A 23 11.33 -8.95 -5.74
N THR A 24 10.44 -9.84 -5.31
CA THR A 24 10.39 -11.24 -5.77
C THR A 24 10.18 -11.31 -7.28
N PHE A 25 9.23 -10.53 -7.80
CA PHE A 25 8.98 -10.44 -9.23
C PHE A 25 10.20 -9.93 -10.01
N ILE A 26 10.90 -8.90 -9.52
CA ILE A 26 12.13 -8.39 -10.15
C ILE A 26 13.22 -9.47 -10.20
N ALA A 27 13.36 -10.27 -9.13
CA ALA A 27 14.34 -11.35 -9.10
C ALA A 27 14.04 -12.45 -10.12
N LEU A 28 12.76 -12.71 -10.40
CA LEU A 28 12.30 -13.70 -11.39
C LEU A 28 12.25 -13.14 -12.82
N HIS A 29 12.03 -11.84 -12.97
CA HIS A 29 11.82 -11.13 -14.25
C HIS A 29 12.68 -9.85 -14.31
N PRO A 30 14.02 -9.98 -14.40
CA PRO A 30 14.92 -8.83 -14.40
C PRO A 30 14.66 -7.86 -15.56
N GLU A 31 14.13 -8.34 -16.69
CA GLU A 31 13.74 -7.54 -17.85
C GLU A 31 12.55 -6.62 -17.59
N LYS A 32 11.73 -6.91 -16.58
CA LYS A 32 10.58 -6.09 -16.17
C LYS A 32 10.87 -5.22 -14.95
N ARG A 33 12.15 -5.07 -14.58
CA ARG A 33 12.59 -4.35 -13.38
C ARG A 33 12.03 -2.94 -13.27
N GLU A 34 12.09 -2.15 -14.34
CA GLU A 34 11.63 -0.76 -14.32
C GLU A 34 10.13 -0.65 -14.04
N GLN A 35 9.33 -1.56 -14.61
CA GLN A 35 7.88 -1.59 -14.40
C GLN A 35 7.53 -1.94 -12.96
N ALA A 36 8.21 -2.94 -12.39
CA ALA A 36 8.01 -3.32 -10.99
C ALA A 36 8.53 -2.25 -10.01
N MET A 37 9.62 -1.55 -10.35
CA MET A 37 10.13 -0.44 -9.54
C MET A 37 9.14 0.73 -9.50
N SER A 38 8.50 1.05 -10.63
CA SER A 38 7.44 2.06 -10.66
C SER A 38 6.28 1.68 -9.73
N LEU A 39 5.93 0.39 -9.64
CA LEU A 39 4.91 -0.09 -8.71
C LEU A 39 5.33 0.03 -7.23
N VAL A 40 6.62 -0.17 -6.93
CA VAL A 40 7.19 0.08 -5.59
C VAL A 40 7.07 1.57 -5.23
N GLU A 41 7.37 2.48 -6.16
CA GLU A 41 7.22 3.93 -5.94
C GLU A 41 5.76 4.30 -5.66
N GLU A 42 4.81 3.74 -6.41
CA GLU A 42 3.37 3.92 -6.17
C GLU A 42 2.97 3.42 -4.77
N ALA A 43 3.47 2.25 -4.34
CA ALA A 43 3.20 1.69 -3.03
C ALA A 43 3.76 2.58 -1.90
N VAL A 44 4.98 3.12 -2.06
CA VAL A 44 5.57 4.08 -1.12
C VAL A 44 4.76 5.38 -1.07
N ALA A 45 4.30 5.89 -2.21
CA ALA A 45 3.44 7.07 -2.27
C ALA A 45 2.09 6.83 -1.56
N LEU A 46 1.47 5.66 -1.76
CA LEU A 46 0.26 5.26 -1.05
C LEU A 46 0.49 5.24 0.47
N ARG A 47 1.56 4.60 0.93
CA ARG A 47 1.93 4.60 2.35
C ARG A 47 2.01 6.02 2.92
N ASN A 48 2.77 6.89 2.26
CA ASN A 48 2.99 8.25 2.75
C ASN A 48 1.68 9.03 2.85
N ARG A 49 0.80 8.93 1.83
CA ARG A 49 -0.54 9.55 1.85
C ARG A 49 -1.40 9.01 3.00
N MET A 50 -1.41 7.70 3.22
CA MET A 50 -2.22 7.09 4.28
C MET A 50 -1.70 7.44 5.68
N ILE A 51 -0.39 7.41 5.89
CA ILE A 51 0.21 7.81 7.17
C ILE A 51 -0.05 9.29 7.46
N GLN A 52 0.02 10.17 6.44
CA GLN A 52 -0.33 11.59 6.60
C GLN A 52 -1.79 11.77 7.05
N LYS A 53 -2.75 11.11 6.37
CA LYS A 53 -4.18 11.16 6.73
C LYS A 53 -4.47 10.59 8.13
N LEU A 54 -3.67 9.62 8.60
CA LEU A 54 -3.78 9.06 9.94
C LEU A 54 -3.11 9.90 11.02
N ASN A 55 -2.08 10.68 10.68
CA ASN A 55 -1.44 11.65 11.57
C ASN A 55 -2.27 12.93 11.70
N HIS A 56 -2.93 13.33 10.62
CA HIS A 56 -3.70 14.57 10.50
C HIS A 56 -5.10 14.26 9.96
N PRO A 57 -5.97 13.62 10.76
CA PRO A 57 -7.32 13.28 10.33
C PRO A 57 -8.16 14.55 10.18
N GLU A 58 -8.92 14.66 9.09
CA GLU A 58 -9.89 15.74 8.87
C GLU A 58 -11.03 15.67 9.90
N GLU A 59 -11.44 14.44 10.27
CA GLU A 59 -12.44 14.20 11.30
C GLU A 59 -11.98 13.10 12.27
N VAL A 60 -12.14 13.34 13.58
CA VAL A 60 -11.85 12.34 14.62
C VAL A 60 -13.10 11.48 14.90
N LYS A 61 -13.68 10.89 13.85
CA LYS A 61 -14.85 10.00 13.94
C LYS A 61 -14.46 8.55 13.59
N PRO A 62 -15.02 7.53 14.27
CA PRO A 62 -14.75 6.13 13.94
C PRO A 62 -15.03 5.77 12.46
N ALA A 63 -16.03 6.39 11.85
CA ALA A 63 -16.38 6.19 10.44
C ALA A 63 -15.22 6.59 9.51
N TYR A 64 -14.58 7.75 9.74
CA TYR A 64 -13.45 8.22 8.95
C TYR A 64 -12.30 7.21 8.92
N PHE A 65 -11.93 6.64 10.07
CA PHE A 65 -10.87 5.63 10.13
C PHE A 65 -11.27 4.30 9.48
N LYS A 66 -12.56 3.92 9.53
CA LYS A 66 -13.08 2.74 8.83
C LYS A 66 -13.03 2.93 7.31
N ASP A 67 -13.33 4.12 6.83
CA ASP A 67 -13.29 4.47 5.41
C ASP A 67 -11.85 4.52 4.90
N LEU A 68 -10.91 5.06 5.69
CA LEU A 68 -9.48 4.98 5.41
C LEU A 68 -9.00 3.53 5.30
N LYS A 69 -9.39 2.66 6.24
CA LYS A 69 -9.04 1.23 6.17
C LYS A 69 -9.60 0.58 4.90
N SER A 70 -10.85 0.87 4.56
CA SER A 70 -11.48 0.33 3.35
C SER A 70 -10.80 0.84 2.08
N THR A 71 -10.35 2.10 2.08
CA THR A 71 -9.58 2.70 0.99
C THR A 71 -8.20 2.05 0.86
N LEU A 72 -7.50 1.81 1.98
CA LEU A 72 -6.21 1.11 1.99
C LEU A 72 -6.29 -0.24 1.28
N ILE A 73 -7.28 -1.06 1.67
CA ILE A 73 -7.47 -2.41 1.11
C ILE A 73 -7.69 -2.31 -0.41
N LYS A 74 -8.58 -1.43 -0.86
CA LYS A 74 -8.86 -1.25 -2.30
C LYS A 74 -7.64 -0.82 -3.10
N GLU A 75 -6.86 0.13 -2.58
CA GLU A 75 -5.66 0.63 -3.27
C GLU A 75 -4.55 -0.44 -3.31
N VAL A 76 -4.40 -1.21 -2.23
CA VAL A 76 -3.48 -2.36 -2.20
C VAL A 76 -3.90 -3.44 -3.19
N ASP A 77 -5.20 -3.77 -3.28
CA ASP A 77 -5.71 -4.70 -4.29
C ASP A 77 -5.41 -4.21 -5.72
N VAL A 78 -5.52 -2.91 -5.97
CA VAL A 78 -5.16 -2.31 -7.28
C VAL A 78 -3.68 -2.50 -7.58
N LEU A 79 -2.78 -2.32 -6.60
CA LEU A 79 -1.35 -2.56 -6.78
C LEU A 79 -1.07 -4.03 -7.11
N PHE A 80 -1.69 -4.98 -6.40
CA PHE A 80 -1.54 -6.41 -6.70
C PHE A 80 -2.10 -6.79 -8.08
N GLU A 81 -3.23 -6.23 -8.49
CA GLU A 81 -3.77 -6.47 -9.83
C GLU A 81 -2.88 -5.88 -10.93
N LYS A 82 -2.19 -4.75 -10.69
CA LYS A 82 -1.15 -4.25 -11.60
C LYS A 82 0.02 -5.22 -11.70
N LEU A 83 0.55 -5.69 -10.57
CA LEU A 83 1.65 -6.68 -10.54
C LEU A 83 1.25 -7.97 -11.28
N ARG A 84 0.05 -8.48 -11.03
CA ARG A 84 -0.50 -9.68 -11.67
C ARG A 84 -0.58 -9.55 -13.19
N LYS A 85 -0.96 -8.37 -13.70
CA LYS A 85 -1.00 -8.10 -15.14
C LYS A 85 0.39 -8.07 -15.78
N MET A 86 1.46 -7.82 -15.02
CA MET A 86 2.83 -7.89 -15.52
C MET A 86 3.34 -9.33 -15.63
N ILE A 87 2.74 -10.29 -14.90
CA ILE A 87 3.07 -11.72 -15.00
C ILE A 87 2.46 -12.35 -16.26
N LYS A 88 1.22 -11.96 -16.60
CA LYS A 88 0.52 -12.40 -17.81
C LYS A 88 1.14 -11.83 -19.08
#